data_AF-A0A1G6XJU6-F1
#
_entry.id   AF-A0A1G6XJU6-F1
#
_cell.length_a   1.000
_cell.length_b   1.000
_cell.length_c   1.000
_cell.angle_alpha   90.00
_cell.angle_beta   90.00
_cell.angle_gamma   90.00
#
_symmetry.space_group_name_H-M   'P 1'
#
loop_
_entity.id
_entity.type
_entity.pdbx_description
1 polymer ?
#
loop_
_entity_poly.entity_id
_entity_poly.type
_entity_poly.pdbx_seq_one_letter_code
_entity_poly.pdbx_strand_id
1 'polypeptide(L)'
;MSAIEPVSEDVQHPGKRKKYSASLRLWHWINLVVISGSLITVLINSTITDSRQASEIVKSELQKAGATITDQQAGAVAHGLGDSVWAVHIYFGYALAGLLLFRLILEFFQLADQKFMRKLKSAYTQFQITKKNREAVRHELTVKAIYGVFYFLLTIMVLTGLFLAFEDALAQFKSIRHSVKEVHGFCMYLIIAFIVVHIAGVILAERKDGGKGIVSDMINGGNSGSA
;
A
#
# COMPACT_ATOMS: atom_id res chain seq x y z
N MET A 1 0.14 8.38 -40.12
CA MET A 1 -1.33 8.27 -40.02
C MET A 1 -1.67 8.14 -38.54
N SER A 2 -2.59 8.99 -38.08
CA SER A 2 -2.93 9.25 -36.67
C SER A 2 -3.52 8.00 -36.00
N ALA A 3 -2.90 7.51 -34.93
CA ALA A 3 -3.40 6.38 -34.15
C ALA A 3 -4.42 6.90 -33.13
N ILE A 4 -5.69 6.55 -33.35
CA ILE A 4 -6.82 6.91 -32.51
C ILE A 4 -6.71 6.15 -31.19
N GLU A 5 -6.47 6.87 -30.09
CA GLU A 5 -6.54 6.32 -28.74
C GLU A 5 -8.00 5.98 -28.38
N PRO A 6 -8.27 4.85 -27.68
CA PRO A 6 -9.63 4.49 -27.31
C PRO A 6 -10.11 5.40 -26.18
N VAL A 7 -10.84 6.44 -26.59
CA VAL A 7 -11.65 7.31 -25.76
C VAL A 7 -12.72 6.47 -25.07
N SER A 8 -12.69 6.36 -23.74
CA SER A 8 -13.88 5.94 -23.00
C SER A 8 -14.91 7.06 -23.13
N GLU A 9 -15.89 6.82 -23.99
CA GLU A 9 -17.00 7.73 -24.24
C GLU A 9 -18.01 7.54 -23.11
N ASP A 10 -18.08 8.53 -22.21
CA ASP A 10 -19.16 8.62 -21.23
C ASP A 10 -20.32 9.35 -21.91
N VAL A 11 -21.28 8.56 -22.41
CA VAL A 11 -22.31 8.99 -23.38
C VAL A 11 -23.31 9.99 -22.79
N GLN A 12 -23.27 10.28 -21.49
CA GLN A 12 -24.31 11.09 -20.84
C GLN A 12 -23.91 12.53 -20.46
N HIS A 13 -22.62 12.88 -20.39
CA HIS A 13 -22.20 14.26 -20.07
C HIS A 13 -20.91 14.66 -20.81
N PRO A 14 -20.94 15.57 -21.82
CA PRO A 14 -19.74 16.01 -22.55
C PRO A 14 -18.81 16.94 -21.74
N GLY A 15 -18.94 16.97 -20.40
CA GLY A 15 -18.21 17.86 -19.51
C GLY A 15 -17.00 17.19 -18.85
N LYS A 16 -15.80 17.49 -19.36
CA LYS A 16 -14.48 17.24 -18.72
C LYS A 16 -14.14 15.78 -18.44
N ARG A 17 -13.47 15.13 -19.40
CA ARG A 17 -12.72 13.89 -19.14
C ARG A 17 -11.64 14.17 -18.07
N LYS A 18 -11.73 13.46 -16.94
CA LYS A 18 -10.75 13.56 -15.85
C LYS A 18 -9.56 12.64 -16.13
N LYS A 19 -8.35 13.11 -15.83
CA LYS A 19 -7.09 12.35 -15.98
C LYS A 19 -7.04 11.12 -15.07
N TYR A 20 -7.60 11.20 -13.86
CA TYR A 20 -7.74 10.11 -12.91
C TYR A 20 -9.21 9.90 -12.51
N SER A 21 -9.71 8.67 -12.65
CA SER A 21 -11.09 8.31 -12.28
C SER A 21 -11.31 8.48 -10.76
N ALA A 22 -12.56 8.74 -10.35
CA ALA A 22 -12.90 8.89 -8.94
C ALA A 22 -12.63 7.61 -8.13
N SER A 23 -12.93 6.43 -8.71
CA SER A 23 -12.69 5.14 -8.07
C SER A 23 -11.21 4.87 -7.83
N LEU A 24 -10.34 5.20 -8.80
CA LEU A 24 -8.89 5.03 -8.65
C LEU A 24 -8.33 5.94 -7.56
N ARG A 25 -8.73 7.22 -7.53
CA ARG A 25 -8.29 8.19 -6.53
C ARG A 25 -8.72 7.76 -5.13
N LEU A 26 -9.99 7.40 -4.95
CA LEU A 26 -10.51 6.93 -3.67
C LEU A 26 -9.74 5.68 -3.20
N TRP A 27 -9.56 4.70 -4.08
CA TRP A 27 -8.79 3.49 -3.77
C TRP A 27 -7.37 3.83 -3.34
N HIS A 28 -6.68 4.72 -4.04
CA HIS A 28 -5.32 5.16 -3.70
C HIS A 28 -5.25 5.78 -2.30
N TRP A 29 -6.12 6.75 -1.99
CA TRP A 29 -6.09 7.43 -0.70
C TRP A 29 -6.51 6.53 0.46
N ILE A 30 -7.45 5.61 0.26
CA ILE A 30 -7.78 4.60 1.27
C ILE A 30 -6.58 3.67 1.51
N ASN A 31 -5.89 3.22 0.46
CA ASN A 31 -4.68 2.40 0.63
C ASN A 31 -3.60 3.16 1.41
N LEU A 32 -3.40 4.46 1.13
CA LEU A 32 -2.46 5.27 1.89
C LEU A 32 -2.81 5.29 3.38
N VAL A 33 -4.08 5.51 3.73
CA VAL A 33 -4.53 5.52 5.13
C VAL A 33 -4.33 4.16 5.79
N VAL A 34 -4.73 3.07 5.12
CA VAL A 34 -4.62 1.70 5.67
C VAL A 34 -3.17 1.28 5.86
N ILE A 35 -2.31 1.51 4.86
CA ILE A 35 -0.89 1.16 4.93
C ILE A 35 -0.19 2.02 5.98
N SER A 36 -0.45 3.34 6.00
CA SER A 36 0.17 4.24 6.99
C SER A 36 -0.29 3.90 8.40
N GLY A 37 -1.59 3.63 8.61
CA GLY A 37 -2.13 3.20 9.90
C GLY A 37 -1.51 1.89 10.37
N SER A 38 -1.37 0.90 9.48
CA SER A 38 -0.71 -0.38 9.76
C SER A 38 0.77 -0.21 10.14
N LEU A 39 1.51 0.67 9.46
CA LEU A 39 2.90 0.97 9.80
C LEU A 39 3.02 1.70 11.15
N ILE A 40 2.09 2.62 11.44
CA ILE A 40 2.02 3.32 12.72
C ILE A 40 1.77 2.32 13.86
N THR A 41 0.91 1.32 13.70
CA THR A 41 0.71 0.32 14.76
C THR A 41 1.96 -0.50 15.03
N VAL A 42 2.74 -0.85 14.00
CA VAL A 42 4.04 -1.52 14.18
C VAL A 42 5.05 -0.62 14.91
N LEU A 43 5.07 0.67 14.57
CA LEU A 43 5.92 1.66 15.24
C LEU A 43 5.55 1.80 16.71
N ILE A 44 4.26 1.97 17.02
CA ILE A 44 3.75 2.01 18.41
C ILE A 44 4.12 0.72 19.13
N ASN A 45 3.94 -0.44 18.49
CA ASN A 45 4.21 -1.72 19.11
C ASN A 45 5.68 -1.93 19.46
N SER A 46 6.58 -1.50 18.57
CA SER A 46 8.03 -1.65 18.76
C SER A 46 8.66 -0.59 19.67
N THR A 47 7.97 0.52 19.94
CA THR A 47 8.51 1.64 20.73
C THR A 47 7.80 1.81 22.06
N ILE A 48 6.47 1.92 22.06
CA ILE A 48 5.67 2.30 23.23
C ILE A 48 5.17 1.07 23.99
N THR A 49 4.66 0.05 23.28
CA THR A 49 4.09 -1.15 23.90
C THR A 49 5.07 -2.34 23.91
N ASP A 50 6.37 -2.06 23.79
CA ASP A 50 7.39 -3.06 24.06
C ASP A 50 7.25 -3.55 25.51
N SER A 51 7.27 -4.87 25.71
CA SER A 51 6.91 -5.46 27.01
C SER A 51 7.80 -4.98 28.16
N ARG A 52 9.06 -4.64 27.89
CA ARG A 52 9.97 -4.11 28.93
C ARG A 52 9.61 -2.67 29.27
N GLN A 53 9.57 -1.79 28.27
CA GLN A 53 9.28 -0.37 28.50
C GLN A 53 7.88 -0.16 29.06
N ALA A 54 6.89 -0.85 28.51
CA ALA A 54 5.51 -0.74 28.97
C ALA A 54 5.32 -1.29 30.39
N SER A 55 6.01 -2.38 30.76
CA SER A 55 5.91 -2.91 32.14
C SER A 55 6.56 -2.00 33.17
N GLU A 56 7.70 -1.39 32.84
CA GLU A 56 8.36 -0.38 33.70
C GLU A 56 7.46 0.85 33.90
N ILE A 57 6.83 1.35 32.84
CA ILE A 57 5.88 2.49 32.91
C ILE A 57 4.67 2.12 33.77
N VAL A 58 4.00 1.00 33.47
CA VAL A 58 2.82 0.53 34.21
C VAL A 58 3.14 0.38 35.70
N LYS A 59 4.29 -0.23 36.03
CA LYS A 59 4.75 -0.39 37.40
C LYS A 59 4.92 0.95 38.10
N SER A 60 5.63 1.87 37.46
CA SER A 60 5.92 3.19 38.04
C SER A 60 4.66 4.03 38.29
N GLU A 61 3.71 4.03 37.35
CA GLU A 61 2.49 4.83 37.46
C GLU A 61 1.52 4.26 38.49
N LEU A 62 1.37 2.93 38.55
CA LEU A 62 0.52 2.29 39.56
C LEU A 62 1.13 2.40 40.97
N GLN A 63 2.46 2.34 41.11
CA GLN A 63 3.13 2.60 42.38
C GLN A 63 2.92 4.06 42.85
N LYS A 64 3.00 5.04 41.94
CA LYS A 64 2.68 6.45 42.25
C LYS A 64 1.21 6.63 42.67
N ALA A 65 0.31 5.83 42.11
CA ALA A 65 -1.11 5.81 42.49
C ALA A 65 -1.38 5.08 43.82
N GLY A 66 -0.34 4.57 44.51
CA GLY A 66 -0.46 3.89 45.80
C GLY A 66 -0.77 2.39 45.69
N ALA A 67 -0.74 1.81 44.49
CA ALA A 67 -0.93 0.38 44.28
C ALA A 67 0.40 -0.38 44.38
N THR A 68 0.43 -1.45 45.16
CA THR A 68 1.58 -2.37 45.23
C THR A 68 1.38 -3.49 44.22
N ILE A 69 2.15 -3.47 43.13
CA ILE A 69 2.09 -4.50 42.09
C ILE A 69 3.46 -5.16 41.88
N THR A 70 3.42 -6.44 41.56
CA THR A 70 4.61 -7.23 41.23
C THR A 70 5.05 -7.00 39.78
N ASP A 71 6.30 -7.33 39.45
CA ASP A 71 6.80 -7.28 38.07
C ASP A 71 6.00 -8.19 37.12
N GLN A 72 5.53 -9.32 37.63
CA GLN A 72 4.69 -10.25 36.86
C GLN A 72 3.33 -9.63 36.50
N GLN A 73 2.71 -8.90 37.43
CA GLN A 73 1.43 -8.20 37.18
C GLN A 73 1.63 -7.05 36.19
N ALA A 74 2.70 -6.28 36.32
CA ALA A 74 3.04 -5.22 35.36
C ALA A 74 3.30 -5.78 33.95
N GLY A 75 4.04 -6.90 33.87
CA GLY A 75 4.32 -7.61 32.63
C GLY A 75 3.05 -8.13 31.93
N ALA A 76 2.10 -8.68 32.69
CA ALA A 76 0.82 -9.15 32.13
C ALA A 76 0.00 -8.00 31.51
N VAL A 77 -0.05 -6.84 32.18
CA VAL A 77 -0.72 -5.64 31.65
C VAL A 77 0.00 -5.12 30.40
N ALA A 78 1.33 -5.04 30.43
CA ALA A 78 2.14 -4.63 29.29
C ALA A 78 1.94 -5.54 28.07
N HIS A 79 1.85 -6.85 28.29
CA HIS A 79 1.56 -7.82 27.22
C HIS A 79 0.17 -7.59 26.62
N GLY A 80 -0.86 -7.44 27.45
CA GLY A 80 -2.22 -7.14 26.98
C GLY A 80 -2.33 -5.82 26.20
N LEU A 81 -1.54 -4.80 26.55
CA LEU A 81 -1.45 -3.57 25.76
C LEU A 81 -0.85 -3.82 24.37
N GLY A 82 0.23 -4.59 24.29
CA GLY A 82 0.83 -5.01 23.02
C GLY A 82 -0.13 -5.81 22.15
N ASP A 83 -0.84 -6.76 22.75
CA ASP A 83 -1.85 -7.59 22.06
C ASP A 83 -2.98 -6.72 21.48
N SER A 84 -3.40 -5.68 22.20
CA SER A 84 -4.39 -4.73 21.72
C SER A 84 -3.93 -3.98 20.47
N VAL A 85 -2.67 -3.51 20.45
CA VAL A 85 -2.09 -2.86 19.26
C VAL A 85 -1.96 -3.84 18.10
N TRP A 86 -1.58 -5.09 18.37
CA TRP A 86 -1.54 -6.14 17.34
C TRP A 86 -2.92 -6.43 16.75
N ALA A 87 -3.98 -6.46 17.57
CA ALA A 87 -5.34 -6.64 17.08
C ALA A 87 -5.74 -5.53 16.10
N VAL A 88 -5.39 -4.28 16.41
CA VAL A 88 -5.62 -3.14 15.50
C VAL A 88 -4.84 -3.30 14.19
N HIS A 89 -3.58 -3.73 14.25
CA HIS A 89 -2.78 -4.03 13.06
C HIS A 89 -3.43 -5.11 12.17
N ILE A 90 -3.96 -6.18 12.78
CA ILE A 90 -4.65 -7.25 12.06
C ILE A 90 -5.89 -6.71 11.34
N TYR A 91 -6.67 -5.81 11.96
CA TYR A 91 -7.81 -5.17 11.28
C TYR A 91 -7.37 -4.33 10.07
N PHE A 92 -6.28 -3.58 10.16
CA PHE A 92 -5.70 -2.92 8.99
C PHE A 92 -5.25 -3.93 7.92
N GLY A 93 -4.71 -5.08 8.33
CA GLY A 93 -4.37 -6.19 7.44
C GLY A 93 -5.60 -6.73 6.69
N TYR A 94 -6.73 -6.95 7.37
CA TYR A 94 -7.98 -7.37 6.72
C TYR A 94 -8.53 -6.30 5.78
N ALA A 95 -8.47 -5.03 6.16
CA ALA A 95 -8.84 -3.93 5.28
C ALA A 95 -7.97 -3.90 4.01
N LEU A 96 -6.65 -4.08 4.16
CA LEU A 96 -5.71 -4.12 3.05
C LEU A 96 -5.97 -5.32 2.13
N ALA A 97 -6.22 -6.51 2.71
CA ALA A 97 -6.59 -7.70 1.97
C ALA A 97 -7.87 -7.50 1.16
N GLY A 98 -8.90 -6.91 1.78
CA GLY A 98 -10.14 -6.56 1.10
C GLY A 98 -9.94 -5.56 -0.05
N LEU A 99 -9.11 -4.53 0.15
CA LEU A 99 -8.78 -3.55 -0.90
C LEU A 99 -8.01 -4.15 -2.07
N LEU A 100 -7.09 -5.08 -1.79
CA LEU A 100 -6.36 -5.82 -2.83
C LEU A 100 -7.30 -6.76 -3.59
N LEU A 101 -8.13 -7.53 -2.89
CA LEU A 101 -9.11 -8.42 -3.53
C LEU A 101 -10.10 -7.63 -4.39
N PHE A 102 -10.65 -6.53 -3.87
CA PHE A 102 -11.51 -5.63 -4.63
C PHE A 102 -10.82 -5.13 -5.90
N ARG A 103 -9.53 -4.77 -5.81
CA ARG A 103 -8.74 -4.33 -6.96
C ARG A 103 -8.58 -5.45 -7.99
N LEU A 104 -8.26 -6.66 -7.56
CA LEU A 104 -8.11 -7.83 -8.44
C LEU A 104 -9.42 -8.20 -9.12
N ILE A 105 -10.54 -8.13 -8.41
CA ILE A 105 -11.88 -8.36 -8.94
C ILE A 105 -12.24 -7.30 -9.99
N LEU A 106 -12.02 -6.01 -9.70
CA LEU A 106 -12.24 -4.95 -10.67
C LEU A 106 -11.37 -5.11 -11.92
N GLU A 107 -10.09 -5.43 -11.75
CA GLU A 107 -9.19 -5.69 -12.88
C GLU A 107 -9.70 -6.91 -13.67
N PHE A 108 -10.17 -7.98 -13.02
CA PHE A 108 -10.73 -9.16 -13.68
C PHE A 108 -11.99 -8.84 -14.52
N PHE A 109 -12.91 -8.04 -13.99
CA PHE A 109 -14.08 -7.58 -14.74
C PHE A 109 -13.71 -6.58 -15.85
N GLN A 110 -12.64 -5.80 -15.69
CA GLN A 110 -12.09 -4.94 -16.75
C GLN A 110 -11.22 -5.71 -17.76
N LEU A 111 -10.67 -6.87 -17.38
CA LEU A 111 -9.90 -7.83 -18.19
C LEU A 111 -10.79 -8.68 -19.07
N ALA A 112 -12.01 -9.00 -18.62
CA ALA A 112 -13.07 -9.55 -19.46
C ALA A 112 -13.32 -8.68 -20.71
N ASP A 113 -12.89 -7.42 -20.65
CA ASP A 113 -12.91 -6.41 -21.70
C ASP A 113 -11.56 -6.28 -22.45
N GLN A 114 -10.78 -7.35 -22.67
CA GLN A 114 -9.68 -7.46 -23.67
C GLN A 114 -8.68 -6.26 -23.73
N LYS A 115 -8.41 -5.56 -22.62
CA LYS A 115 -7.60 -4.32 -22.61
C LYS A 115 -6.19 -4.49 -22.05
N PHE A 116 -5.99 -5.29 -21.00
CA PHE A 116 -4.66 -5.41 -20.36
C PHE A 116 -3.64 -6.14 -21.23
N MET A 117 -3.95 -7.34 -21.74
CA MET A 117 -3.04 -8.08 -22.63
C MET A 117 -2.73 -7.31 -23.92
N ARG A 118 -3.73 -6.61 -24.46
CA ARG A 118 -3.56 -5.73 -25.63
C ARG A 118 -2.70 -4.50 -25.30
N LYS A 119 -2.86 -3.88 -24.12
CA LYS A 119 -2.02 -2.75 -23.65
C LYS A 119 -0.60 -3.17 -23.32
N LEU A 120 -0.39 -4.36 -22.75
CA LEU A 120 0.94 -4.90 -22.44
C LEU A 120 1.69 -5.27 -23.73
N LYS A 121 1.00 -5.93 -24.68
CA LYS A 121 1.54 -6.24 -26.02
C LYS A 121 1.79 -4.96 -26.84
N SER A 122 0.88 -3.99 -26.78
CA SER A 122 1.03 -2.66 -27.40
C SER A 122 2.21 -1.90 -26.82
N ALA A 123 2.35 -1.83 -25.50
CA ALA A 123 3.48 -1.16 -24.83
C ALA A 123 4.82 -1.84 -25.15
N TYR A 124 4.87 -3.17 -25.19
CA TYR A 124 6.06 -3.93 -25.58
C TYR A 124 6.42 -3.73 -27.07
N THR A 125 5.42 -3.70 -27.94
CA THR A 125 5.60 -3.46 -29.39
C THR A 125 6.05 -2.02 -29.65
N GLN A 126 5.52 -1.05 -28.91
CA GLN A 126 5.91 0.37 -29.00
C GLN A 126 7.31 0.63 -28.44
N PHE A 127 7.74 -0.13 -27.42
CA PHE A 127 9.12 -0.17 -26.92
C PHE A 127 10.11 -0.69 -27.97
N GLN A 128 9.74 -1.71 -28.75
CA GLN A 128 10.59 -2.24 -29.81
C GLN A 128 10.63 -1.36 -31.08
N ILE A 129 9.54 -0.63 -31.40
CA ILE A 129 9.40 0.05 -32.70
C ILE A 129 9.86 1.53 -32.67
N THR A 130 9.77 2.25 -31.55
CA THR A 130 9.94 3.72 -31.56
C THR A 130 11.33 4.17 -31.08
N LYS A 131 12.24 4.45 -32.02
CA LYS A 131 13.59 4.99 -31.78
C LYS A 131 13.61 6.48 -31.37
N LYS A 132 12.46 7.16 -31.39
CA LYS A 132 12.29 8.59 -31.07
C LYS A 132 11.71 8.71 -29.65
N ASN A 133 12.46 9.34 -28.73
CA ASN A 133 12.16 9.52 -27.28
C ASN A 133 12.46 8.34 -26.34
N ARG A 134 13.70 7.83 -26.40
CA ARG A 134 14.24 6.78 -25.51
C ARG A 134 14.09 7.13 -24.01
N GLU A 135 14.16 8.40 -23.63
CA GLU A 135 14.02 8.84 -22.23
C GLU A 135 12.58 8.77 -21.72
N ALA A 136 11.60 9.26 -22.50
CA ALA A 136 10.19 9.23 -22.12
C ALA A 136 9.67 7.80 -21.99
N VAL A 137 10.08 6.91 -22.92
CA VAL A 137 9.72 5.49 -22.89
C VAL A 137 10.35 4.77 -21.69
N ARG A 138 11.62 5.07 -21.35
CA ARG A 138 12.27 4.52 -20.15
C ARG A 138 11.59 4.97 -18.87
N HIS A 139 11.19 6.24 -18.80
CA HIS A 139 10.46 6.77 -17.65
C HIS A 139 9.11 6.05 -17.48
N GLU A 140 8.32 5.91 -18.56
CA GLU A 140 7.03 5.21 -18.52
C GLU A 140 7.17 3.74 -18.09
N LEU A 141 8.17 3.04 -18.61
CA LEU A 141 8.46 1.66 -18.23
C LEU A 141 8.91 1.55 -16.78
N THR A 142 9.74 2.47 -16.31
CA THR A 142 10.22 2.50 -14.91
C THR A 142 9.03 2.70 -13.96
N VAL A 143 8.13 3.63 -14.25
CA VAL A 143 6.92 3.87 -13.44
C VAL A 143 6.02 2.64 -13.42
N LYS A 144 5.79 1.98 -14.57
CA LYS A 144 4.99 0.75 -14.64
C LYS A 144 5.65 -0.43 -13.91
N ALA A 145 6.98 -0.56 -13.99
CA ALA A 145 7.72 -1.59 -13.27
C ALA A 145 7.66 -1.36 -11.75
N ILE A 146 7.85 -0.12 -11.29
CA ILE A 146 7.71 0.28 -9.88
C ILE A 146 6.30 -0.06 -9.37
N TYR A 147 5.26 0.24 -10.16
CA TYR A 147 3.88 -0.16 -9.84
C TYR A 147 3.72 -1.68 -9.75
N GLY A 148 4.27 -2.44 -10.70
CA GLY A 148 4.25 -3.91 -10.64
C GLY A 148 4.94 -4.48 -9.40
N VAL A 149 6.11 -3.94 -9.05
CA VAL A 149 6.84 -4.30 -7.83
C VAL A 149 6.02 -3.98 -6.58
N PHE A 150 5.35 -2.83 -6.53
CA PHE A 150 4.48 -2.47 -5.40
C PHE A 150 3.36 -3.48 -5.18
N TYR A 151 2.63 -3.85 -6.23
CA TYR A 151 1.55 -4.83 -6.11
C TYR A 151 2.07 -6.22 -5.73
N PHE A 152 3.24 -6.60 -6.22
CA PHE A 152 3.89 -7.85 -5.82
C PHE A 152 4.23 -7.86 -4.33
N LEU A 153 4.90 -6.80 -3.84
CA LEU A 153 5.22 -6.65 -2.41
C LEU A 153 3.96 -6.62 -1.54
N LEU A 154 2.93 -5.89 -1.97
CA LEU A 154 1.66 -5.79 -1.26
C LEU A 154 0.93 -7.15 -1.20
N THR A 155 1.03 -7.95 -2.26
CA THR A 155 0.48 -9.31 -2.28
C THR A 155 1.22 -10.20 -1.28
N ILE A 156 2.55 -10.19 -1.26
CA ILE A 156 3.34 -10.93 -0.26
C ILE A 156 2.97 -10.48 1.16
N MET A 157 2.86 -9.17 1.38
CA MET A 157 2.49 -8.58 2.68
C MET A 157 1.14 -9.09 3.17
N VAL A 158 0.12 -9.07 2.30
CA VAL A 158 -1.23 -9.57 2.62
C VAL A 158 -1.22 -11.07 2.90
N LEU A 159 -0.58 -11.87 2.04
CA LEU A 159 -0.56 -13.34 2.21
C LEU A 159 0.15 -13.75 3.50
N THR A 160 1.32 -13.17 3.77
CA THR A 160 2.07 -13.44 5.00
C THR A 160 1.33 -12.91 6.23
N GLY A 161 0.69 -11.74 6.16
CA GLY A 161 -0.12 -11.19 7.24
C GLY A 161 -1.34 -12.04 7.59
N LEU A 162 -2.09 -12.49 6.57
CA LEU A 162 -3.22 -13.40 6.79
C LEU A 162 -2.77 -14.74 7.36
N PHE A 163 -1.63 -15.28 6.90
CA PHE A 163 -1.08 -16.51 7.45
C PHE A 163 -0.78 -16.38 8.95
N LEU A 164 -0.23 -15.23 9.38
CA LEU A 164 0.03 -14.95 10.79
C LEU A 164 -1.27 -14.68 11.59
N ALA A 165 -2.25 -14.00 10.99
CA ALA A 165 -3.53 -13.71 11.64
C ALA A 165 -4.38 -14.96 11.88
N PHE A 166 -4.29 -15.97 11.01
CA PHE A 166 -4.99 -17.25 11.13
C PHE A 166 -4.09 -18.38 11.64
N GLU A 167 -3.14 -18.06 12.52
CA GLU A 167 -2.13 -19.04 12.91
C GLU A 167 -2.73 -20.31 13.51
N ASP A 168 -3.78 -20.21 14.34
CA ASP A 168 -4.47 -21.35 14.95
C ASP A 168 -5.12 -22.27 13.91
N ALA A 169 -5.78 -21.70 12.90
CA ALA A 169 -6.36 -22.45 11.79
C ALA A 169 -5.28 -23.11 10.91
N LEU A 170 -4.06 -22.57 10.91
CA LEU A 170 -2.90 -23.04 10.15
C LEU A 170 -1.89 -23.78 11.04
N ALA A 171 -2.32 -24.40 12.13
CA ALA A 171 -1.47 -25.13 13.07
C ALA A 171 -0.57 -26.19 12.40
N GLN A 172 -1.05 -26.84 11.32
CA GLN A 172 -0.27 -27.80 10.53
C GLN A 172 0.97 -27.20 9.85
N PHE A 173 1.04 -25.88 9.70
CA PHE A 173 2.17 -25.15 9.08
C PHE A 173 3.04 -24.43 10.12
N LYS A 174 3.02 -24.88 11.38
CA LYS A 174 3.81 -24.27 12.46
C LYS A 174 5.32 -24.17 12.15
N SER A 175 5.86 -25.12 11.39
CA SER A 175 7.28 -25.18 11.01
C SER A 175 7.74 -23.98 10.18
N ILE A 176 6.87 -23.36 9.38
CA ILE A 176 7.22 -22.22 8.51
C ILE A 176 6.84 -20.85 9.12
N ARG A 177 6.16 -20.83 10.28
CA ARG A 177 5.65 -19.58 10.89
C ARG A 177 6.75 -18.55 11.14
N HIS A 178 7.90 -19.00 11.64
CA HIS A 178 9.04 -18.11 11.88
C HIS A 178 9.49 -17.43 10.59
N SER A 179 9.70 -18.22 9.53
CA SER A 179 10.10 -17.69 8.23
C SER A 179 9.04 -16.77 7.62
N VAL A 180 7.74 -17.08 7.78
CA VAL A 180 6.67 -16.18 7.33
C VAL A 180 6.71 -14.85 8.06
N LYS A 181 6.94 -14.86 9.38
CA LYS A 181 7.09 -13.64 10.20
C LYS A 181 8.31 -12.82 9.76
N GLU A 182 9.43 -13.46 9.49
CA GLU A 182 10.63 -12.81 8.97
C GLU A 182 10.38 -12.17 7.60
N VAL A 183 9.75 -12.90 6.68
CA VAL A 183 9.39 -12.38 5.35
C VAL A 183 8.41 -11.21 5.47
N HIS A 184 7.42 -11.28 6.36
CA HIS A 184 6.48 -10.20 6.62
C HIS A 184 7.20 -8.94 7.13
N GLY A 185 8.04 -9.10 8.15
CA GLY A 185 8.85 -8.01 8.71
C GLY A 185 9.86 -7.43 7.70
N PHE A 186 10.49 -8.26 6.89
CA PHE A 186 11.40 -7.80 5.84
C PHE A 186 10.67 -7.05 4.72
N CYS A 187 9.52 -7.57 4.28
CA CYS A 187 8.68 -6.93 3.27
C CYS A 187 8.21 -5.53 3.72
N MET A 188 7.96 -5.35 5.03
CA MET A 188 7.62 -4.04 5.60
C MET A 188 8.70 -3.00 5.29
N TYR A 189 9.97 -3.33 5.49
CA TYR A 189 11.07 -2.41 5.18
C TYR A 189 11.16 -2.09 3.67
N LEU A 190 10.87 -3.05 2.80
CA LEU A 190 10.79 -2.80 1.35
C LEU A 190 9.64 -1.86 1.00
N ILE A 191 8.47 -2.00 1.65
CA ILE A 191 7.34 -1.09 1.48
C ILE A 191 7.67 0.31 1.98
N ILE A 192 8.35 0.44 3.13
CA ILE A 192 8.81 1.74 3.63
C ILE A 192 9.76 2.40 2.63
N ALA A 193 10.76 1.66 2.13
CA ALA A 193 11.70 2.16 1.11
C ALA A 193 10.95 2.60 -0.17
N PHE A 194 9.97 1.82 -0.61
CA PHE A 194 9.12 2.17 -1.73
C PHE A 194 8.36 3.47 -1.49
N ILE A 195 7.74 3.65 -0.32
CA ILE A 195 6.98 4.87 0.03
C ILE A 195 7.90 6.09 -0.03
N VAL A 196 9.11 6.01 0.53
CA VAL A 196 10.09 7.10 0.49
C VAL A 196 10.47 7.45 -0.95
N VAL A 197 10.81 6.45 -1.77
CA VAL A 197 11.14 6.66 -3.19
C VAL A 197 9.95 7.23 -3.96
N HIS A 198 8.75 6.74 -3.70
CA HIS A 198 7.52 7.23 -4.33
C HIS A 198 7.28 8.71 -4.01
N ILE A 199 7.32 9.09 -2.74
CA ILE A 199 7.14 10.49 -2.30
C ILE A 199 8.23 11.38 -2.89
N ALA A 200 9.50 10.95 -2.85
CA ALA A 200 10.60 11.70 -3.45
C ALA A 200 10.38 11.90 -4.97
N GLY A 201 9.95 10.84 -5.67
CA GLY A 201 9.60 10.92 -7.09
C GLY A 201 8.47 11.91 -7.38
N VAL A 202 7.42 11.91 -6.54
CA VAL A 202 6.31 12.88 -6.64
C VAL A 202 6.80 14.30 -6.43
N ILE A 203 7.61 14.55 -5.38
CA ILE A 203 8.16 15.89 -5.09
C ILE A 203 9.06 16.39 -6.21
N LEU A 204 9.92 15.53 -6.75
CA LEU A 204 10.81 15.87 -7.87
C LEU A 204 10.02 16.18 -9.14
N ALA A 205 8.97 15.40 -9.43
CA ALA A 205 8.10 15.63 -10.57
C ALA A 205 7.29 16.94 -10.43
N GLU A 206 6.81 17.23 -9.22
CA GLU A 206 6.08 18.47 -8.91
C GLU A 206 6.95 19.73 -9.07
N ARG A 207 8.26 19.62 -8.77
CA ARG A 207 9.23 20.72 -8.89
C ARG A 207 9.75 20.95 -10.31
N LYS A 208 9.63 19.98 -11.20
CA LYS A 208 10.12 20.08 -12.59
C LYS A 208 9.14 20.90 -13.45
N ASP A 209 9.66 21.73 -14.35
CA ASP A 209 8.84 22.53 -15.25
C ASP A 209 7.87 21.66 -16.07
N GLY A 210 6.57 21.99 -16.02
CA GLY A 210 5.49 21.25 -16.67
C GLY A 210 4.84 20.13 -15.84
N GLY A 211 5.37 19.81 -14.64
CA GLY A 211 4.86 18.75 -13.76
C GLY A 211 4.04 19.23 -12.55
N LYS A 212 3.60 20.49 -12.52
CA LYS A 212 2.86 21.07 -11.38
C LYS A 212 1.44 20.50 -11.29
N GLY A 213 0.99 20.22 -10.07
CA GLY A 213 -0.36 19.79 -9.75
C GLY A 213 -0.57 18.27 -9.73
N ILE A 214 0.47 17.44 -9.57
CA ILE A 214 0.30 15.96 -9.56
C ILE A 214 -0.54 15.51 -8.36
N VAL A 215 -0.25 16.07 -7.18
CA VAL A 215 -1.04 15.77 -5.97
C VAL A 215 -2.47 16.32 -6.13
N SER A 216 -2.61 17.52 -6.67
CA SER A 216 -3.93 18.12 -6.95
C SER A 216 -4.74 17.29 -7.94
N ASP A 217 -4.10 16.77 -8.99
CA ASP A 217 -4.73 15.86 -9.96
C ASP A 217 -5.14 14.55 -9.28
N MET A 218 -4.33 14.01 -8.37
CA MET A 218 -4.67 12.80 -7.60
C MET A 218 -5.82 13.03 -6.62
N ILE A 219 -6.06 14.28 -6.18
CA ILE A 219 -7.20 14.62 -5.32
C ILE A 219 -8.44 14.92 -6.15
N ASN A 220 -8.34 15.75 -7.19
CA ASN A 220 -9.48 16.32 -7.92
C ASN A 220 -9.82 15.59 -9.23
N GLY A 221 -8.90 14.77 -9.72
CA GLY A 221 -8.98 13.99 -10.96
C GLY A 221 -8.25 14.61 -12.14
N GLY A 222 -7.79 15.86 -12.05
CA GLY A 222 -7.11 16.59 -13.14
C GLY A 222 -7.99 16.82 -14.38
N ASN A 223 -7.66 17.80 -15.20
CA ASN A 223 -8.31 18.01 -16.50
C ASN A 223 -7.46 17.41 -17.61
N SER A 224 -8.03 16.55 -18.45
CA SER A 224 -7.33 16.02 -19.64
C SER A 224 -7.33 16.99 -20.84
N GLY A 225 -7.71 18.26 -20.63
CA GLY A 225 -8.04 19.23 -21.69
C GLY A 225 -7.08 20.40 -21.86
N SER A 226 -5.78 20.23 -21.61
CA SER A 226 -4.76 21.22 -22.00
C SER A 226 -3.47 20.51 -22.40
N ALA A 227 -3.46 20.03 -23.64
CA ALA A 227 -2.27 19.84 -24.46
C ALA A 227 -2.61 20.41 -25.85
#